data_AF-A0A536LJD8-F1
#
_entry.id   AF-A0A536LJD8-F1
#
_cell.length_a   1.000
_cell.length_b   1.000
_cell.length_c   1.000
_cell.angle_alpha   90.00
_cell.angle_beta   90.00
_cell.angle_gamma   90.00
#
_symmetry.space_group_name_H-M   'P 1'
#
loop_
_entity.id
_entity.type
_entity.pdbx_description
1 polymer ?
#
loop_
_entity_poly.entity_id
_entity_poly.type
_entity_poly.pdbx_seq_one_letter_code
_entity_poly.pdbx_strand_id
1 'polypeptide(L)' 'MSEHELMLVQLGDVLSQVARPHRVDYELPAEVRSSLWQLGFPVNELTSREELVARLWARKRSLLTAAQPEWGGPGVTPP' A
#
# COMPACT_ATOMS: atom_id res chain seq x y z
N MET A 1 8.75 16.90 2.26
CA MET A 1 8.42 15.46 2.27
C MET A 1 9.23 14.79 1.18
N SER A 2 9.89 13.69 1.50
CA SER A 2 10.55 12.82 0.53
C SER A 2 9.51 12.11 -0.35
N GLU A 3 9.90 11.73 -1.57
CA GLU A 3 9.07 10.93 -2.48
C GLU A 3 8.58 9.63 -1.81
N HIS A 4 9.41 9.04 -0.95
CA HIS A 4 9.05 7.86 -0.18
C HIS A 4 7.92 8.12 0.83
N GLU A 5 7.95 9.27 1.52
CA GLU A 5 6.90 9.65 2.46
C GLU A 5 5.59 9.95 1.74
N LEU A 6 5.65 10.60 0.57
CA LEU A 6 4.49 10.85 -0.28
C LEU A 6 3.85 9.53 -0.74
N MET A 7 4.66 8.56 -1.17
CA MET A 7 4.19 7.25 -1.60
C MET A 7 3.54 6.46 -0.44
N LEU A 8 4.08 6.57 0.77
CA LEU A 8 3.48 5.95 1.98
C LEU A 8 2.12 6.57 2.33
N VAL A 9 1.98 7.89 2.21
CA VAL A 9 0.70 8.59 2.41
C VAL A 9 -0.32 8.12 1.38
N GLN A 10 0.04 8.15 0.09
CA GLN A 10 -0.85 7.72 -1.00
C GLN A 10 -1.31 6.25 -0.84
N LEU A 11 -0.39 5.34 -0.51
CA LEU A 11 -0.73 3.94 -0.23
C LEU A 11 -1.64 3.80 1.00
N GLY A 12 -1.43 4.61 2.03
CA GLY A 12 -2.28 4.64 3.22
C GLY A 12 -3.72 5.05 2.90
N ASP A 13 -3.88 6.11 2.10
CA ASP A 13 -5.18 6.63 1.72
C ASP A 13 -5.96 5.65 0.85
N VAL A 14 -5.31 5.08 -0.17
CA VAL A 14 -5.93 4.07 -1.05
C VAL A 14 -6.29 2.81 -0.25
N LEU A 15 -5.42 2.34 0.63
CA LEU A 15 -5.69 1.18 1.49
C LEU A 15 -6.90 1.42 2.40
N SER A 16 -7.02 2.61 2.99
CA SER A 16 -8.18 2.98 3.83
C SER A 16 -9.49 2.91 3.04
N GLN A 17 -9.48 3.37 1.79
CA GLN A 17 -10.65 3.34 0.92
C GLN A 17 -11.04 1.92 0.50
N VAL A 18 -10.07 1.08 0.13
CA VAL A 18 -10.34 -0.31 -0.29
C VAL A 18 -10.76 -1.20 0.88
N ALA A 19 -10.11 -1.04 2.04
CA ALA A 19 -10.33 -1.88 3.23
C ALA A 19 -11.60 -1.51 4.02
N ARG A 20 -12.20 -0.34 3.79
CA ARG A 20 -13.49 0.01 4.42
C ARG A 20 -14.56 -0.99 3.98
N PRO A 21 -15.43 -1.45 4.89
CA PRO A 21 -16.57 -2.28 4.53
C PRO A 21 -17.49 -1.48 3.59
N HIS A 22 -17.51 -1.87 2.32
CA HIS A 22 -18.45 -1.35 1.34
C HIS A 22 -19.57 -2.38 1.14
N ARG A 23 -20.71 -1.93 0.64
CA ARG A 23 -21.75 -2.85 0.18
C ARG A 23 -21.17 -3.75 -0.91
N VAL A 24 -21.49 -5.04 -0.83
CA VAL A 24 -20.89 -6.14 -1.61
C VAL A 24 -20.95 -5.91 -3.13
N ASP A 25 -21.95 -5.17 -3.61
CA ASP A 25 -22.18 -4.88 -5.03
C ASP A 25 -21.59 -3.55 -5.53
N TYR A 26 -20.78 -2.85 -4.72
CA TYR A 26 -20.21 -1.56 -5.12
C TYR A 26 -18.80 -1.71 -5.71
N GLU A 27 -18.69 -1.45 -7.01
CA GLU A 27 -17.43 -1.27 -7.70
C GLU A 27 -16.55 -0.22 -6.97
N LEU A 28 -15.23 -0.38 -7.05
CA LEU A 28 -14.32 0.64 -6.51
C LEU A 28 -14.56 1.98 -7.21
N PRO A 29 -14.62 3.11 -6.48
CA PRO A 29 -14.75 4.43 -7.09
C PRO A 29 -13.67 4.64 -8.16
N ALA A 30 -14.02 5.34 -9.25
CA ALA A 30 -13.11 5.56 -10.38
C ALA A 30 -11.78 6.20 -9.94
N GLU A 31 -11.83 7.10 -8.95
CA GLU A 31 -10.65 7.74 -8.35
C GLU A 31 -9.72 6.71 -7.70
N VAL A 32 -10.26 5.78 -6.90
CA VAL A 32 -9.49 4.71 -6.26
C VAL A 32 -8.85 3.82 -7.31
N ARG A 33 -9.57 3.46 -8.38
CA ARG A 33 -9.01 2.67 -9.49
C ARG A 33 -7.88 3.41 -10.21
N SER A 34 -8.03 4.70 -10.43
CA SER A 34 -7.00 5.54 -11.05
C SER A 34 -5.74 5.60 -10.18
N SER A 35 -5.90 5.83 -8.86
CA SER A 35 -4.78 5.80 -7.91
C SER A 35 -4.11 4.44 -7.84
N LEU A 36 -4.88 3.34 -7.86
CA LEU A 36 -4.32 1.98 -7.92
C LEU A 36 -3.47 1.77 -9.17
N TRP A 37 -3.96 2.24 -10.33
CA TRP A 37 -3.20 2.17 -11.57
C TRP A 37 -1.88 2.96 -11.51
N GLN A 38 -1.92 4.19 -11.00
CA GLN A 38 -0.74 5.04 -10.81
C GLN A 38 0.28 4.41 -9.85
N LEU A 39 -0.19 3.66 -8.85
CA LEU A 39 0.65 2.93 -7.90
C LEU A 39 1.13 1.57 -8.43
N GLY A 40 0.79 1.21 -9.66
CA GLY A 40 1.22 -0.05 -10.30
C GLY A 40 0.38 -1.27 -9.92
N PHE A 41 -0.84 -1.08 -9.42
CA PHE A 41 -1.81 -2.13 -9.12
C PHE A 41 -2.90 -2.17 -10.20
N PRO A 42 -2.71 -2.94 -11.29
CA PRO A 42 -3.76 -3.10 -12.29
C PRO A 42 -4.95 -3.82 -11.65
N VAL A 43 -6.08 -3.12 -11.57
CA VAL A 43 -7.36 -3.69 -11.12
C VAL A 43 -8.06 -4.27 -12.34
N ASN A 44 -8.20 -5.59 -12.38
CA ASN A 44 -9.05 -6.27 -13.36
C ASN A 44 -10.30 -6.82 -12.66
N GLU A 45 -11.31 -7.20 -13.44
CA GLU A 45 -12.58 -7.74 -12.94
C GLU A 45 -12.41 -9.05 -12.14
N LEU A 46 -11.26 -9.70 -12.25
CA LEU A 46 -10.92 -10.95 -11.57
C LEU A 46 -10.21 -10.73 -10.22
N THR A 47 -9.72 -9.52 -9.94
CA THR A 47 -8.98 -9.25 -8.71
C THR A 47 -9.97 -8.94 -7.60
N SER A 48 -10.06 -9.84 -6.62
CA SER A 48 -10.90 -9.62 -5.45
C SER A 48 -10.41 -8.43 -4.62
N ARG A 49 -11.33 -7.80 -3.89
CA ARG A 49 -11.00 -6.72 -2.95
C ARG A 49 -9.99 -7.16 -1.89
N GLU A 50 -10.13 -8.39 -1.38
CA GLU A 50 -9.22 -8.94 -0.37
C GLU A 50 -7.79 -9.07 -0.89
N GLU A 51 -7.64 -9.53 -2.13
CA GLU A 51 -6.34 -9.62 -2.81
C GLU A 51 -5.72 -8.22 -2.99
N LEU A 52 -6.51 -7.22 -3.36
CA LEU A 52 -6.05 -5.83 -3.44
C LEU A 52 -5.55 -5.31 -2.09
N VAL A 53 -6.32 -5.55 -1.00
CA VAL A 53 -5.91 -5.15 0.35
C VAL A 53 -4.59 -5.82 0.73
N ALA A 54 -4.46 -7.13 0.51
CA ALA A 54 -3.24 -7.87 0.82
C ALA A 54 -2.02 -7.31 0.08
N ARG A 55 -2.16 -7.05 -1.23
CA ARG A 55 -1.07 -6.51 -2.07
C ARG A 55 -0.67 -5.08 -1.69
N LEU A 56 -1.65 -4.20 -1.46
CA LEU A 56 -1.41 -2.82 -1.01
C LEU A 56 -0.71 -2.80 0.35
N TRP A 57 -1.17 -3.64 1.27
CA TRP A 57 -0.60 -3.77 2.59
C TRP A 57 0.86 -4.26 2.48
N ALA A 58 1.12 -5.31 1.69
CA ALA A 58 2.47 -5.84 1.47
C ALA A 58 3.43 -4.78 0.90
N ARG A 59 2.97 -3.97 -0.06
CA ARG A 59 3.77 -2.88 -0.64
C ARG A 59 4.07 -1.79 0.37
N LYS A 60 3.07 -1.34 1.13
CA LYS A 60 3.26 -0.34 2.19
C LYS A 60 4.28 -0.82 3.22
N ARG A 61 4.20 -2.09 3.61
CA ARG A 61 5.13 -2.69 4.56
C ARG A 61 6.55 -2.79 4.01
N SER A 62 6.70 -3.20 2.75
CA SER A 62 8.00 -3.25 2.08
C SER A 62 8.67 -1.87 2.03
N LEU A 63 7.89 -0.81 1.76
CA LEU A 63 8.38 0.58 1.79
C LEU A 63 8.77 1.01 3.21
N LEU A 64 7.94 0.72 4.21
CA LEU A 64 8.28 1.00 5.61
C LEU A 64 9.57 0.29 6.04
N THR A 65 9.80 -0.95 5.62
CA THR A 65 11.03 -1.68 5.91
C THR A 65 12.23 -1.12 5.14
N ALA A 66 12.05 -0.68 3.90
CA ALA A 66 13.12 -0.10 3.08
C ALA A 66 13.56 1.30 3.54
N ALA A 67 12.66 2.06 4.18
CA ALA A 67 12.97 3.35 4.77
C ALA A 67 13.38 3.29 6.25
N GLN A 68 13.35 2.11 6.86
CA GLN A 68 14.07 1.91 8.12
C GLN A 68 15.57 1.94 7.77
N PRO A 69 16.37 2.87 8.31
CA PRO A 69 17.81 2.64 8.34
C PRO A 69 17.98 1.30 9.07
N GLU A 70 18.77 0.43 8.48
CA GLU A 70 19.10 -0.92 8.95
C GLU A 70 19.00 -0.94 10.47
N TRP A 71 17.94 -1.54 11.00
CA TRP A 71 17.81 -1.66 12.44
C TRP A 71 18.88 -2.67 12.83
N GLY A 72 20.10 -2.17 13.06
CA GLY A 72 21.17 -2.89 13.70
C GLY A 72 20.60 -3.32 15.02
N GLY A 73 20.19 -4.58 15.09
CA GLY A 73 19.67 -5.16 16.32
C GLY A 73 20.63 -4.88 17.47
N PRO A 74 20.16 -4.92 18.72
CA PRO A 74 21.02 -4.71 19.89
C PRO A 74 22.14 -5.77 19.87
N GLY A 75 23.33 -5.40 19.37
CA GLY A 75 24.46 -6.33 19.22
C GLY A 75 25.50 -6.01 18.14
N VAL A 76 25.29 -5.03 17.24
CA VAL A 76 26.31 -4.69 16.24
C VAL A 76 27.20 -3.55 16.76
N THR A 77 28.31 -3.91 17.41
CA THR A 77 29.44 -3.00 17.64
C THR A 77 30.29 -2.96 16.36
N PRO A 78 30.46 -1.81 15.69
CA PRO A 78 31.42 -1.71 14.58
C PRO A 78 32.87 -1.66 15.12
N PRO A 79 33.88 -2.06 14.32
CA PRO A 79 35.28 -2.15 14.72
C PRO A 79 35.94 -0.79 14.98
#